data_AF-A0A2E1A894-F1
#
_entry.id   AF-A0A2E1A894-F1
#
_cell.length_a   1.000
_cell.length_b   1.000
_cell.length_c   1.000
_cell.angle_alpha   90.00
_cell.angle_beta   90.00
_cell.angle_gamma   90.00
#
_symmetry.space_group_name_H-M   'P 1'
#
loop_
_entity.id
_entity.type
_entity.pdbx_description
1 polymer ?
#
loop_
_entity_poly.entity_id
_entity_poly.type
_entity_poly.pdbx_seq_one_letter_code
_entity_poly.pdbx_strand_id
1 'polypeptide(L)'
;MSLGRASGDGYAIKVIQHTHKDLFMATFTSKTAFLDAILKAYDKLEKSYASLSAEDMTTPGACDDWSVKDILAHVYEWQQMVLRWYAAGERGEVPKTPADDLKWNETPILNERIYQTYRDHDLDDIQRLFKASHESMLALLQTIDDDALFTPAHYAWTKKLNFASYMKSATSSHYDWASKLIRKWAKQRTTESM
;
A
#
# COMPACT_ATOMS: atom_id res chain seq x y z
N MET A 1 30.93 -3.31 -35.98
CA MET A 1 30.76 -2.74 -34.63
C MET A 1 29.35 -2.17 -34.56
N SER A 2 28.40 -2.97 -34.08
CA SER A 2 26.99 -2.55 -33.94
C SER A 2 26.78 -2.20 -32.47
N LEU A 3 26.39 -0.95 -32.22
CA LEU A 3 26.02 -0.45 -30.90
C LEU A 3 24.75 -1.17 -30.45
N GLY A 4 24.84 -1.89 -29.34
CA GLY A 4 23.70 -2.52 -28.68
C GLY A 4 22.70 -1.44 -28.26
N ARG A 5 21.47 -1.55 -28.77
CA ARG A 5 20.33 -0.84 -28.19
C ARG A 5 20.06 -1.45 -26.82
N ALA A 6 20.21 -0.64 -25.78
CA ALA A 6 19.55 -0.89 -24.51
C ALA A 6 18.03 -0.90 -24.77
N SER A 7 17.40 -2.06 -24.64
CA SER A 7 15.95 -2.20 -24.60
C SER A 7 15.45 -1.66 -23.26
N GLY A 8 15.22 -0.35 -23.22
CA GLY A 8 14.34 0.27 -22.23
C GLY A 8 12.89 -0.06 -22.59
N ASP A 9 12.49 -1.30 -22.40
CA ASP A 9 11.07 -1.66 -22.45
C ASP A 9 10.49 -1.36 -21.08
N GLY A 10 9.63 -0.34 -21.03
CA GLY A 10 8.97 0.13 -19.83
C GLY A 10 8.15 -0.98 -19.18
N TYR A 11 8.68 -1.56 -18.11
CA TYR A 11 7.94 -2.41 -17.19
C TYR A 11 6.89 -1.55 -16.49
N ALA A 12 5.67 -1.54 -17.03
CA ALA A 12 4.52 -0.99 -16.35
C ALA A 12 4.19 -1.89 -15.16
N ILE A 13 4.82 -1.59 -14.01
CA ILE A 13 4.57 -2.24 -12.72
C ILE A 13 3.05 -2.30 -12.49
N LYS A 14 2.47 -3.51 -12.44
CA LYS A 14 1.03 -3.70 -12.17
C LYS A 14 0.74 -3.68 -10.66
N VAL A 15 1.28 -2.68 -9.97
CA VAL A 15 0.82 -2.29 -8.63
C VAL A 15 -0.57 -1.67 -8.77
N ILE A 16 -1.40 -1.72 -7.72
CA ILE A 16 -2.64 -0.93 -7.74
C ILE A 16 -2.26 0.52 -8.03
N GLN A 17 -2.63 0.99 -9.21
CA GLN A 17 -2.69 2.41 -9.48
C GLN A 17 -3.92 2.88 -8.72
N HIS A 18 -3.73 3.50 -7.55
CA HIS A 18 -4.82 4.22 -6.90
C HIS A 18 -5.11 5.44 -7.76
N THR A 19 -5.93 5.24 -8.79
CA THR A 19 -6.45 6.36 -9.53
C THR A 19 -7.44 7.07 -8.63
N HIS A 20 -7.63 8.38 -8.84
CA HIS A 20 -8.64 9.14 -8.11
C HIS A 20 -10.03 8.50 -8.21
N LYS A 21 -10.31 7.64 -9.21
CA LYS A 21 -11.55 6.87 -9.36
C LYS A 21 -11.69 5.71 -8.35
N ASP A 22 -10.60 5.02 -8.01
CA ASP A 22 -10.64 3.86 -7.10
C ASP A 22 -10.94 4.27 -5.65
N LEU A 23 -10.63 5.52 -5.31
CA LEU A 23 -10.97 6.14 -4.02
C LEU A 23 -12.48 6.42 -3.85
N PHE A 24 -13.28 6.49 -4.93
CA PHE A 24 -14.72 6.78 -4.85
C PHE A 24 -15.60 5.58 -4.50
N MET A 25 -15.08 4.36 -4.53
CA MET A 25 -15.90 3.13 -4.57
C MET A 25 -16.11 2.45 -3.21
N ALA A 26 -16.00 3.16 -2.09
CA ALA A 26 -16.23 2.55 -0.79
C ALA A 26 -16.97 3.45 0.19
N THR A 27 -18.17 3.03 0.55
CA THR A 27 -18.91 3.54 1.70
C THR A 27 -18.96 2.44 2.74
N PHE A 28 -18.09 2.53 3.75
CA PHE A 28 -18.33 1.76 4.97
C PHE A 28 -19.53 2.38 5.69
N THR A 29 -20.38 1.53 6.26
CA THR A 29 -21.58 1.96 6.97
C THR A 29 -21.33 2.32 8.44
N SER A 30 -20.13 2.01 8.96
CA SER A 30 -19.68 2.38 10.31
C SER A 30 -18.16 2.19 10.48
N LYS A 31 -17.58 2.79 11.53
CA LYS A 31 -16.19 2.50 11.95
C LYS A 31 -15.95 1.03 12.25
N THR A 32 -16.91 0.36 12.89
CA THR A 32 -16.82 -1.08 13.19
C THR A 32 -16.70 -1.91 11.92
N ALA A 33 -17.56 -1.65 10.93
CA ALA A 33 -17.50 -2.35 9.65
C ALA A 33 -16.18 -2.09 8.91
N PHE A 34 -15.63 -0.87 9.03
CA PHE A 34 -14.34 -0.54 8.45
C PHE A 34 -13.19 -1.26 9.18
N LEU A 35 -13.18 -1.26 10.51
CA LEU A 35 -12.20 -1.96 11.33
C LEU A 35 -12.19 -3.46 11.01
N ASP A 36 -13.37 -4.10 10.95
CA ASP A 36 -13.50 -5.50 10.58
C ASP A 36 -12.92 -5.79 9.19
N ALA A 37 -13.13 -4.90 8.22
CA ALA A 37 -12.57 -5.06 6.88
C ALA A 37 -11.04 -4.96 6.87
N ILE A 38 -10.47 -4.03 7.65
CA ILE A 38 -9.01 -3.90 7.80
C ILE A 38 -8.44 -5.16 8.44
N LEU A 39 -9.00 -5.62 9.56
CA LEU A 39 -8.51 -6.78 10.31
C LEU A 39 -8.59 -8.06 9.48
N LYS A 40 -9.71 -8.30 8.77
CA LYS A 40 -9.86 -9.47 7.89
C LYS A 40 -8.86 -9.46 6.74
N ALA A 41 -8.64 -8.30 6.11
CA ALA A 41 -7.72 -8.19 5.00
C ALA A 41 -6.26 -8.31 5.47
N TYR A 42 -5.92 -7.77 6.64
CA TYR A 42 -4.60 -7.90 7.25
C TYR A 42 -4.29 -9.36 7.63
N ASP A 43 -5.21 -10.06 8.31
CA ASP A 43 -5.06 -11.49 8.64
C ASP A 43 -4.83 -12.35 7.38
N LYS A 44 -5.56 -12.05 6.30
CA LYS A 44 -5.37 -12.72 5.00
C LYS A 44 -3.99 -12.42 4.38
N LEU A 45 -3.48 -11.20 4.54
CA LEU A 45 -2.14 -10.83 4.10
C LEU A 45 -1.08 -11.57 4.94
N GLU A 46 -1.15 -11.56 6.26
CA GLU A 46 -0.18 -12.28 7.11
C GLU A 46 -0.14 -13.77 6.77
N LYS A 47 -1.31 -14.41 6.65
CA LYS A 47 -1.42 -15.82 6.26
C LYS A 47 -0.85 -16.13 4.87
N SER A 48 -0.78 -15.14 3.97
CA SER A 48 -0.27 -15.36 2.61
C SER A 48 1.22 -15.60 2.56
N TYR A 49 1.98 -15.10 3.53
CA TYR A 49 3.44 -15.24 3.59
C TYR A 49 3.95 -15.96 4.84
N ALA A 50 3.07 -16.33 5.79
CA ALA A 50 3.46 -16.93 7.07
C ALA A 50 4.31 -18.21 6.96
N SER A 51 4.18 -18.98 5.87
CA SER A 51 4.95 -20.21 5.64
C SER A 51 6.16 -20.04 4.73
N LEU A 52 6.45 -18.82 4.26
CA LEU A 52 7.56 -18.57 3.35
C LEU A 52 8.88 -18.49 4.12
N SER A 53 9.94 -19.01 3.51
CA SER A 53 11.30 -18.86 4.04
C SER A 53 11.81 -17.42 3.87
N ALA A 54 12.87 -17.03 4.57
CA ALA A 54 13.51 -15.73 4.36
C ALA A 54 14.03 -15.57 2.91
N GLU A 55 14.49 -16.66 2.29
CA GLU A 55 14.89 -16.69 0.89
C GLU A 55 13.71 -16.41 -0.02
N ASP A 56 12.57 -17.08 0.18
CA ASP A 56 11.35 -16.82 -0.59
C ASP A 56 10.86 -15.38 -0.39
N MET A 57 10.89 -14.88 0.84
CA MET A 57 10.44 -13.52 1.16
C MET A 57 11.26 -12.44 0.43
N THR A 58 12.52 -12.73 0.11
CA THR A 58 13.46 -11.81 -0.56
C THR A 58 13.68 -12.10 -2.03
N THR A 59 13.17 -13.22 -2.54
CA THR A 59 13.27 -13.59 -3.95
C THR A 59 12.36 -12.72 -4.82
N PRO A 60 12.89 -12.05 -5.88
CA PRO A 60 12.08 -11.31 -6.85
C PRO A 60 11.03 -12.17 -7.56
N GLY A 61 9.92 -11.55 -8.00
CA GLY A 61 8.90 -12.22 -8.82
C GLY A 61 7.48 -12.20 -8.25
N ALA A 62 7.28 -11.75 -7.01
CA ALA A 62 5.97 -11.69 -6.38
C ALA A 62 5.06 -10.63 -7.04
N CYS A 63 5.65 -9.55 -7.55
CA CYS A 63 4.99 -8.55 -8.38
C CYS A 63 6.00 -7.97 -9.38
N ASP A 64 6.04 -8.50 -10.60
CA ASP A 64 7.08 -8.17 -11.57
C ASP A 64 8.47 -8.39 -10.92
N ASP A 65 9.31 -7.36 -10.79
CA ASP A 65 10.64 -7.48 -10.16
C ASP A 65 10.63 -7.43 -8.62
N TRP A 66 9.46 -7.25 -7.99
CA TRP A 66 9.36 -7.09 -6.54
C TRP A 66 9.31 -8.44 -5.84
N SER A 67 10.04 -8.54 -4.72
CA SER A 67 9.91 -9.63 -3.76
C SER A 67 8.71 -9.43 -2.84
N VAL A 68 8.40 -10.42 -1.99
CA VAL A 68 7.37 -10.25 -0.95
C VAL A 68 7.74 -9.14 0.02
N LYS A 69 9.03 -9.02 0.38
CA LYS A 69 9.56 -7.91 1.18
C LYS A 69 9.21 -6.56 0.55
N ASP A 70 9.42 -6.40 -0.75
CA ASP A 70 9.19 -5.12 -1.43
C ASP A 70 7.70 -4.76 -1.50
N ILE A 71 6.82 -5.77 -1.63
CA ILE A 71 5.37 -5.58 -1.50
C ILE A 71 5.02 -5.06 -0.09
N LEU A 72 5.60 -5.62 0.97
CA LEU A 72 5.35 -5.16 2.35
C LEU A 72 5.87 -3.73 2.57
N ALA A 73 7.07 -3.42 2.07
CA ALA A 73 7.63 -2.07 2.12
C ALA A 73 6.76 -1.04 1.40
N HIS A 74 6.19 -1.43 0.26
CA HIS A 74 5.26 -0.60 -0.48
C HIS A 74 4.00 -0.28 0.33
N VAL A 75 3.39 -1.29 0.95
CA VAL A 75 2.20 -1.09 1.78
C VAL A 75 2.52 -0.23 3.01
N TYR A 76 3.69 -0.45 3.63
CA TYR A 76 4.20 0.37 4.72
C TYR A 76 4.26 1.86 4.33
N GLU A 77 4.90 2.20 3.21
CA GLU A 77 5.08 3.61 2.84
C GLU A 77 3.74 4.30 2.53
N TRP A 78 2.79 3.61 1.89
CA TRP A 78 1.45 4.16 1.69
C TRP A 78 0.70 4.44 3.00
N GLN A 79 0.88 3.61 4.02
CA GLN A 79 0.34 3.88 5.35
C GLN A 79 1.00 5.10 5.98
N GLN A 80 2.34 5.21 5.90
CA GLN A 80 3.06 6.38 6.39
C GLN A 80 2.61 7.67 5.70
N MET A 81 2.42 7.65 4.39
CA MET A 81 1.88 8.79 3.64
C MET A 81 0.49 9.21 4.15
N VAL A 82 -0.44 8.26 4.30
CA VAL A 82 -1.79 8.55 4.82
C VAL A 82 -1.74 9.12 6.24
N LEU A 83 -0.90 8.56 7.13
CA LEU A 83 -0.69 9.08 8.48
C LEU A 83 -0.15 10.52 8.47
N ARG A 84 0.81 10.82 7.58
CA ARG A 84 1.35 12.18 7.41
C ARG A 84 0.29 13.15 6.88
N TRP A 85 -0.54 12.74 5.93
CA TRP A 85 -1.61 13.60 5.39
C TRP A 85 -2.72 13.85 6.42
N TYR A 86 -3.08 12.85 7.22
CA TYR A 86 -3.98 13.02 8.36
C TYR A 86 -3.43 14.05 9.35
N ALA A 87 -2.19 13.87 9.80
CA ALA A 87 -1.57 14.80 10.75
C ALA A 87 -1.50 16.24 10.22
N ALA A 88 -1.28 16.43 8.92
CA ALA A 88 -1.34 17.75 8.29
C ALA A 88 -2.78 18.32 8.27
N GLY A 89 -3.77 17.48 7.94
CA GLY A 89 -5.18 17.83 8.01
C GLY A 89 -5.62 18.30 9.40
N GLU A 90 -5.16 17.63 10.46
CA GLU A 90 -5.44 18.02 11.85
C GLU A 90 -4.86 19.39 12.23
N ARG A 91 -3.82 19.85 11.53
CA ARG A 91 -3.26 21.19 11.68
C ARG A 91 -3.92 22.24 10.77
N GLY A 92 -4.95 21.84 10.01
CA GLY A 92 -5.59 22.69 9.01
C GLY A 92 -4.76 22.91 7.74
N GLU A 93 -3.72 22.10 7.53
CA GLU A 93 -2.83 22.22 6.37
C GLU A 93 -3.40 21.47 5.15
N VAL A 94 -2.93 21.85 3.97
CA VAL A 94 -3.26 21.19 2.70
C VAL A 94 -2.01 20.51 2.14
N PRO A 95 -1.70 19.28 2.56
CA PRO A 95 -0.56 18.54 2.02
C PRO A 95 -0.72 18.31 0.52
N LYS A 96 0.40 18.29 -0.21
CA LYS A 96 0.41 17.87 -1.61
C LYS A 96 0.35 16.34 -1.67
N THR A 97 -0.65 15.81 -2.37
CA THR A 97 -0.88 14.37 -2.52
C THR A 97 -0.90 13.97 -4.00
N PRO A 98 -0.33 12.80 -4.35
CA PRO A 98 0.33 11.83 -3.47
C PRO A 98 1.78 12.19 -3.06
N ALA A 99 2.41 13.15 -3.73
CA ALA A 99 3.72 13.68 -3.34
C ALA A 99 3.84 15.16 -3.75
N ASP A 100 4.91 15.85 -3.31
CA ASP A 100 5.09 17.28 -3.56
C ASP A 100 5.27 17.64 -5.04
N ASP A 101 5.81 16.70 -5.82
CA ASP A 101 6.19 16.87 -7.22
C ASP A 101 5.42 15.95 -8.18
N LEU A 102 4.49 15.13 -7.68
CA LEU A 102 3.74 14.15 -8.49
C LEU A 102 2.23 14.30 -8.31
N LYS A 103 1.50 14.04 -9.39
CA LYS A 103 0.04 13.93 -9.40
C LYS A 103 -0.41 12.47 -9.30
N TRP A 104 -1.68 12.25 -8.98
CA TRP A 104 -2.26 10.89 -8.85
C TRP A 104 -2.17 10.04 -10.13
N ASN A 105 -2.12 10.65 -11.32
CA ASN A 105 -1.88 9.92 -12.58
C ASN A 105 -0.41 9.55 -12.81
N GLU A 106 0.51 10.06 -11.98
CA GLU A 106 1.95 9.79 -11.99
C GLU A 106 2.35 8.83 -10.86
N THR A 107 1.37 8.20 -10.19
CA THR A 107 1.59 7.20 -9.14
C THR A 107 2.57 6.08 -9.52
N PRO A 108 2.67 5.60 -10.78
CA PRO A 108 3.71 4.64 -11.14
C PRO A 108 5.15 5.14 -10.86
N ILE A 109 5.42 6.44 -11.06
CA ILE A 109 6.72 7.04 -10.73
C ILE A 109 6.94 7.04 -9.22
N LEU A 110 5.90 7.35 -8.44
CA LEU A 110 5.97 7.27 -6.98
C LEU A 110 6.25 5.84 -6.51
N ASN A 111 5.56 4.86 -7.07
CA ASN A 111 5.73 3.45 -6.71
C ASN A 111 7.16 2.96 -6.98
N GLU A 112 7.76 3.39 -8.08
CA GLU A 112 9.16 3.10 -8.38
C GLU A 112 10.11 3.77 -7.37
N ARG A 113 9.87 5.03 -7.00
CA ARG A 113 10.67 5.70 -5.95
C ARG A 113 10.58 4.97 -4.60
N ILE A 114 9.39 4.50 -4.24
CA ILE A 114 9.18 3.69 -3.03
C ILE A 114 10.01 2.40 -3.11
N TYR A 115 9.93 1.67 -4.24
CA TYR A 115 10.74 0.47 -4.44
C TYR A 115 12.23 0.75 -4.30
N GLN A 116 12.76 1.76 -5.00
CA GLN A 116 14.18 2.12 -4.93
C GLN A 116 14.62 2.55 -3.53
N THR A 117 13.72 3.12 -2.73
CA THR A 117 14.01 3.50 -1.34
C THR A 117 14.22 2.27 -0.45
N TYR A 118 13.39 1.23 -0.61
CA TYR A 118 13.33 0.10 0.34
C TYR A 118 13.93 -1.21 -0.18
N ARG A 119 14.30 -1.29 -1.48
CA ARG A 119 14.80 -2.53 -2.11
C ARG A 119 15.99 -3.16 -1.39
N ASP A 120 16.89 -2.33 -0.85
CA ASP A 120 18.12 -2.79 -0.19
C ASP A 120 17.99 -2.85 1.34
N HIS A 121 16.80 -2.62 1.89
CA HIS A 121 16.53 -2.79 3.33
C HIS A 121 16.40 -4.27 3.69
N ASP A 122 16.80 -4.60 4.92
CA ASP A 122 16.69 -5.95 5.48
C ASP A 122 15.23 -6.38 5.67
N LEU A 123 14.98 -7.68 5.49
CA LEU A 123 13.65 -8.28 5.62
C LEU A 123 13.03 -8.01 7.00
N ASP A 124 13.79 -8.24 8.06
CA ASP A 124 13.31 -8.10 9.45
C ASP A 124 12.89 -6.66 9.75
N ASP A 125 13.63 -5.68 9.22
CA ASP A 125 13.31 -4.27 9.36
C ASP A 125 12.03 -3.91 8.62
N ILE A 126 11.86 -4.37 7.37
CA ILE A 126 10.62 -4.12 6.62
C ILE A 126 9.41 -4.77 7.30
N GLN A 127 9.54 -5.99 7.83
CA GLN A 127 8.45 -6.65 8.56
C GLN A 127 8.08 -5.88 9.83
N ARG A 128 9.07 -5.42 10.59
CA ARG A 128 8.87 -4.59 11.79
C ARG A 128 8.19 -3.27 11.45
N LEU A 129 8.64 -2.58 10.40
CA LEU A 129 8.06 -1.33 9.92
C LEU A 129 6.60 -1.51 9.48
N PHE A 130 6.32 -2.54 8.68
CA PHE A 130 4.97 -2.88 8.23
C PHE A 130 4.01 -3.20 9.38
N LYS A 131 4.45 -3.98 10.38
CA LYS A 131 3.62 -4.30 11.55
C LYS A 131 3.33 -3.04 12.38
N ALA A 132 4.34 -2.22 12.64
CA ALA A 132 4.19 -0.98 13.40
C ALA A 132 3.28 0.04 12.68
N SER A 133 3.36 0.12 11.35
CA SER A 133 2.48 0.99 10.57
C SER A 133 1.04 0.49 10.53
N HIS A 134 0.81 -0.83 10.48
CA HIS A 134 -0.52 -1.40 10.64
C HIS A 134 -1.14 -1.04 12.00
N GLU A 135 -0.39 -1.23 13.10
CA GLU A 135 -0.82 -0.86 14.45
C GLU A 135 -1.16 0.63 14.55
N SER A 136 -0.36 1.49 13.93
CA SER A 136 -0.60 2.94 13.86
C SER A 136 -1.89 3.28 13.10
N MET A 137 -2.19 2.58 12.00
CA MET A 137 -3.45 2.74 11.27
C MET A 137 -4.66 2.28 12.10
N LEU A 138 -4.54 1.19 12.86
CA LEU A 138 -5.61 0.75 13.76
C LEU A 138 -5.85 1.74 14.89
N ALA A 139 -4.79 2.24 15.52
CA ALA A 139 -4.87 3.25 16.56
C ALA A 139 -5.58 4.51 16.04
N LEU A 140 -5.19 5.00 14.85
CA LEU A 140 -5.86 6.13 14.21
C LEU A 140 -7.35 5.84 13.97
N LEU A 141 -7.70 4.67 13.42
CA LEU A 141 -9.11 4.34 13.18
C LEU A 141 -9.89 4.34 14.50
N GLN A 142 -9.30 3.91 15.60
CA GLN A 142 -9.99 3.88 16.88
C GLN A 142 -10.24 5.30 17.41
N THR A 143 -9.27 6.20 17.29
CA THR A 143 -9.33 7.54 17.90
C THR A 143 -10.02 8.60 17.05
N ILE A 144 -10.03 8.48 15.71
CA ILE A 144 -10.63 9.48 14.82
C ILE A 144 -12.17 9.50 14.94
N ASP A 145 -12.80 10.67 14.96
CA ASP A 145 -14.26 10.79 15.00
C ASP A 145 -14.92 10.35 13.68
N ASP A 146 -16.15 9.81 13.75
CA ASP A 146 -16.92 9.38 12.58
C ASP A 146 -17.13 10.50 11.57
N ASP A 147 -17.38 11.73 12.03
CA ASP A 147 -17.54 12.90 11.15
C ASP A 147 -16.25 13.19 10.38
N ALA A 148 -15.12 13.26 11.09
CA ALA A 148 -13.81 13.50 10.48
C ALA A 148 -13.39 12.39 9.49
N LEU A 149 -13.83 11.16 9.75
CA LEU A 149 -13.53 9.99 8.92
C LEU A 149 -14.41 9.90 7.67
N PHE A 150 -15.73 10.11 7.80
CA PHE A 150 -16.70 9.80 6.75
C PHE A 150 -17.27 11.02 6.01
N THR A 151 -17.18 12.22 6.57
CA THR A 151 -17.69 13.44 5.93
C THR A 151 -16.82 13.83 4.74
N PRO A 152 -17.38 13.91 3.52
CA PRO A 152 -16.65 14.39 2.36
C PRO A 152 -16.14 15.81 2.59
N ALA A 153 -14.91 16.10 2.13
CA ALA A 153 -14.28 17.41 2.27
C ALA A 153 -14.02 17.87 3.72
N HIS A 154 -14.12 16.99 4.73
CA HIS A 154 -13.86 17.38 6.12
C HIS A 154 -12.47 18.02 6.28
N TYR A 155 -11.43 17.39 5.71
CA TYR A 155 -10.14 18.02 5.52
C TYR A 155 -10.07 18.67 4.14
N ALA A 156 -9.59 19.91 4.07
CA ALA A 156 -9.50 20.66 2.81
C ALA A 156 -8.74 19.90 1.70
N TRP A 157 -7.76 19.07 2.06
CA TRP A 157 -6.97 18.29 1.11
C TRP A 157 -7.72 17.07 0.53
N THR A 158 -8.76 16.56 1.18
CA THR A 158 -9.52 15.39 0.68
C THR A 158 -10.48 15.75 -0.44
N LYS A 159 -10.73 17.06 -0.68
CA LYS A 159 -11.59 17.58 -1.76
C LYS A 159 -12.98 16.94 -1.75
N LYS A 160 -13.35 16.16 -2.77
CA LYS A 160 -14.69 15.53 -2.87
C LYS A 160 -14.78 14.19 -2.14
N LEU A 161 -13.67 13.70 -1.60
CA LEU A 161 -13.59 12.43 -0.89
C LEU A 161 -13.62 12.65 0.62
N ASN A 162 -13.93 11.58 1.34
CA ASN A 162 -13.73 11.52 2.79
C ASN A 162 -12.37 10.87 3.13
N PHE A 163 -11.95 10.98 4.38
CA PHE A 163 -10.67 10.42 4.80
C PHE A 163 -10.67 8.88 4.79
N ALA A 164 -11.82 8.24 5.03
CA ALA A 164 -12.00 6.79 4.97
C ALA A 164 -11.56 6.20 3.61
N SER A 165 -11.79 6.90 2.49
CA SER A 165 -11.32 6.48 1.17
C SER A 165 -9.80 6.31 1.09
N TYR A 166 -9.03 7.27 1.63
CA TYR A 166 -7.57 7.22 1.65
C TYR A 166 -7.07 6.13 2.60
N MET A 167 -7.69 6.05 3.78
CA MET A 167 -7.36 5.02 4.76
C MET A 167 -7.61 3.61 4.22
N LYS A 168 -8.72 3.39 3.50
CA LYS A 168 -9.05 2.11 2.86
C LYS A 168 -8.03 1.75 1.79
N SER A 169 -7.65 2.74 0.98
CA SER A 169 -6.64 2.58 -0.08
C SER A 169 -5.32 2.07 0.51
N ALA A 170 -4.85 2.63 1.63
CA ALA A 170 -3.62 2.22 2.30
C ALA A 170 -3.75 0.98 3.21
N THR A 171 -4.96 0.46 3.45
CA THR A 171 -5.20 -0.69 4.34
C THR A 171 -5.90 -1.82 3.61
N SER A 172 -7.19 -2.08 3.86
CA SER A 172 -7.91 -3.27 3.40
C SER A 172 -7.78 -3.50 1.90
N SER A 173 -7.80 -2.44 1.09
CA SER A 173 -7.61 -2.55 -0.37
C SER A 173 -6.19 -3.01 -0.75
N HIS A 174 -5.17 -2.44 -0.12
CA HIS A 174 -3.77 -2.83 -0.35
C HIS A 174 -3.47 -4.22 0.22
N TYR A 175 -4.00 -4.58 1.39
CA TYR A 175 -3.83 -5.91 1.96
C TYR A 175 -4.46 -6.99 1.08
N ASP A 176 -5.65 -6.74 0.54
CA ASP A 176 -6.29 -7.66 -0.40
C ASP A 176 -5.51 -7.82 -1.71
N TRP A 177 -4.86 -6.78 -2.19
CA TRP A 177 -3.99 -6.86 -3.36
C TRP A 177 -2.70 -7.61 -3.08
N ALA A 178 -1.99 -7.24 -2.02
CA ALA A 178 -0.75 -7.88 -1.61
C ALA A 178 -0.96 -9.38 -1.38
N SER A 179 -2.00 -9.75 -0.62
CA SER A 179 -2.33 -11.16 -0.36
C SER A 179 -2.66 -11.95 -1.64
N LYS A 180 -3.30 -11.33 -2.63
CA LYS A 180 -3.58 -11.99 -3.93
C LYS A 180 -2.28 -12.26 -4.70
N LEU A 181 -1.37 -11.30 -4.76
CA LEU A 181 -0.09 -11.43 -5.45
C LEU A 181 0.78 -12.50 -4.79
N ILE A 182 0.99 -12.40 -3.48
CA ILE A 182 1.83 -13.32 -2.72
C ILE A 182 1.30 -14.75 -2.83
N ARG A 183 -0.01 -14.98 -2.65
CA ARG A 183 -0.60 -16.33 -2.79
C ARG A 183 -0.44 -16.90 -4.20
N LYS A 184 -0.57 -16.06 -5.23
CA LYS A 184 -0.38 -16.49 -6.62
C LYS A 184 1.05 -16.93 -6.85
N TRP A 185 2.01 -16.10 -6.43
CA TRP A 185 3.44 -16.35 -6.57
C TRP A 185 3.89 -17.59 -5.79
N ALA A 186 3.51 -17.72 -4.52
CA ALA A 186 3.86 -18.87 -3.68
C ALA A 186 3.37 -20.20 -4.30
N LYS A 187 2.14 -20.22 -4.84
CA LYS A 187 1.59 -21.39 -5.52
C LYS A 187 2.39 -21.79 -6.78
N GLN A 188 2.85 -20.80 -7.55
CA GLN A 188 3.64 -21.06 -8.76
C GLN A 188 4.98 -21.72 -8.42
N ARG A 189 5.66 -21.23 -7.37
CA ARG A 189 6.95 -21.80 -6.92
C ARG A 189 6.86 -23.22 -6.38
N THR A 190 5.80 -23.54 -5.63
CA THR A 190 5.58 -24.93 -5.18
C THR A 190 5.39 -25.87 -6.37
N THR A 191 4.76 -25.41 -7.45
CA THR A 191 4.52 -26.23 -8.65
C THR A 191 5.80 -26.43 -9.47
N GLU A 192 6.72 -25.47 -9.48
CA GLU A 192 8.01 -25.57 -10.19
C GLU A 192 9.07 -26.41 -9.45
N SER A 193 8.87 -26.65 -8.15
CA SER A 193 9.78 -27.44 -7.30
C SER A 193 9.38 -28.92 -7.18
N MET A 194 8.27 -29.33 -7.81
CA MET A 194 7.76 -30.72 -7.87
C MET A 194 8.00 -31.33 -9.24
#